data_AF-A0A090S4L3-F1
#
_entry.id   AF-A0A090S4L3-F1
#
_cell.length_a   1.000
_cell.length_b   1.000
_cell.length_c   1.000
_cell.angle_alpha   90.00
_cell.angle_beta   90.00
_cell.angle_gamma   90.00
#
_symmetry.space_group_name_H-M   'P 1'
#
loop_
_entity.id
_entity.type
_entity.pdbx_description
1 polymer ?
#
loop_
_entity_poly.entity_id
_entity_poly.type
_entity_poly.pdbx_seq_one_letter_code
_entity_poly.pdbx_strand_id
1 'polypeptide(L)' 'MIRDQKDRGALIICDNRLVTRDYGATFLSSLPPIPRTRDLGVIKTFLAQGEAPSAAEEQIEK' A
#
# COMPACT_ATOMS: atom_id res chain seq x y z
N MET A 1 5.36 9.83 2.66
CA MET A 1 4.75 11.12 2.24
C MET A 1 4.68 11.13 0.73
N ILE A 2 3.52 11.44 0.16
CA ILE A 2 3.37 11.74 -1.28
C ILE A 2 3.78 13.21 -1.44
N ARG A 3 4.80 13.49 -2.26
CA ARG A 3 5.48 14.79 -2.36
C ARG A 3 5.12 15.55 -3.65
N ASP A 4 4.71 14.86 -4.70
CA ASP A 4 4.31 15.42 -6.00
C ASP A 4 3.06 14.70 -6.56
N GLN A 5 2.32 15.32 -7.49
CA GLN A 5 1.15 14.75 -8.16
C GLN A 5 1.47 13.49 -8.97
N LYS A 6 2.74 13.32 -9.38
CA LYS A 6 3.21 12.14 -10.11
C LYS A 6 3.70 11.02 -9.21
N ASP A 7 3.79 11.25 -7.89
CA ASP A 7 4.24 10.24 -6.96
C ASP A 7 3.24 9.08 -6.87
N ARG A 8 3.78 7.86 -6.82
CA ARG A 8 3.02 6.64 -6.62
C ARG A 8 3.42 6.03 -5.29
N GLY A 9 2.46 5.47 -4.57
CA GLY A 9 2.71 4.86 -3.28
C GLY A 9 1.54 4.01 -2.80
N ALA A 10 1.77 3.25 -1.73
CA ALA A 10 0.75 2.41 -1.11
C ALA A 10 0.43 2.93 0.31
N LEU A 11 -0.85 2.89 0.67
CA LEU A 11 -1.31 3.10 2.05
C LEU A 11 -1.53 1.72 2.69
N ILE A 12 -0.76 1.41 3.72
CA ILE A 12 -0.87 0.16 4.47
C ILE A 12 -1.43 0.48 5.85
N ILE A 13 -2.54 -0.15 6.22
CA ILE A 13 -3.13 -0.03 7.56
C ILE A 13 -3.16 -1.40 8.21
N CYS A 14 -2.29 -1.61 9.19
CA CYS A 14 -2.16 -2.86 9.94
C CYS A 14 -3.02 -2.86 11.21
N ASP A 15 -4.27 -2.41 11.11
CA ASP A 15 -5.18 -2.31 12.26
C ASP A 15 -6.40 -3.23 12.07
N ASN A 16 -6.48 -4.28 12.88
CA ASN A 16 -7.59 -5.24 12.86
C ASN A 16 -8.94 -4.60 13.24
N ARG A 17 -8.94 -3.42 13.87
CA ARG A 17 -10.16 -2.69 14.23
C ARG A 17 -10.93 -2.22 13.00
N LEU A 18 -10.26 -2.07 11.85
CA LEU A 18 -10.94 -1.71 10.60
C LEU A 18 -11.96 -2.74 10.12
N VAL A 19 -11.83 -4.00 10.55
CA VAL A 19 -12.78 -5.07 10.20
C VAL A 19 -13.61 -5.56 11.38
N THR A 20 -13.17 -5.29 12.62
CA THR A 20 -13.85 -5.78 13.84
C THR A 20 -14.71 -4.75 14.55
N ARG A 21 -14.58 -3.46 14.23
CA ARG A 21 -15.38 -2.38 14.85
C ARG A 21 -16.30 -1.74 13.83
N ASP A 22 -17.46 -1.28 14.30
CA ASP A 22 -18.51 -0.68 13.46
C ASP A 22 -18.03 0.56 12.69
N TYR A 23 -17.08 1.31 13.24
CA TYR A 23 -16.52 2.49 12.58
C TYR A 23 -15.57 2.16 11.42
N GLY A 24 -15.15 0.90 11.27
CA GLY A 24 -14.19 0.49 10.25
C GLY A 24 -14.69 0.76 8.83
N ALA A 25 -15.97 0.48 8.58
CA ALA A 25 -16.62 0.77 7.30
C ALA A 25 -16.68 2.28 7.00
N THR A 26 -17.00 3.09 8.01
CA THR A 26 -17.04 4.55 7.89
C THR A 26 -15.65 5.11 7.60
N PHE A 27 -14.62 4.64 8.28
CA PHE A 27 -13.23 5.03 8.02
C PHE A 27 -12.80 4.63 6.59
N LEU A 28 -13.10 3.42 6.15
CA LEU A 28 -12.76 2.99 4.78
C LEU A 28 -13.51 3.79 3.71
N SER A 29 -14.71 4.27 4.03
CA SER A 29 -15.54 5.08 3.12
C SER A 29 -15.11 6.55 3.06
N SER A 30 -14.37 7.05 4.06
CA SER A 30 -13.82 8.41 4.04
C SER A 30 -12.55 8.53 3.21
N LEU A 31 -11.92 7.40 2.87
CA LEU A 31 -10.76 7.38 2.00
C LEU A 31 -11.18 7.68 0.54
N PRO A 32 -10.29 8.29 -0.27
CA PRO A 32 -10.50 8.41 -1.71
C PRO A 32 -10.78 7.03 -2.35
N PRO A 33 -11.39 6.98 -3.53
CA PRO A 33 -11.69 5.73 -4.23
C PRO A 33 -10.40 5.06 -4.75
N ILE A 34 -9.68 4.42 -3.84
CA ILE A 34 -8.44 3.68 -4.09
C ILE A 34 -8.72 2.17 -4.12
N PRO A 35 -8.06 1.40 -5.00
CA PRO A 35 -8.10 -0.05 -4.96
C PRO A 35 -7.61 -0.58 -3.61
N ARG A 36 -8.34 -1.54 -3.04
CA ARG A 36 -8.03 -2.17 -1.76
C ARG A 36 -7.66 -3.62 -1.99
N THR A 37 -6.55 -4.06 -1.40
CA THR A 37 -6.09 -5.45 -1.48
C THR A 37 -5.47 -5.89 -0.16
N ARG A 38 -5.55 -7.19 0.14
CA ARG A 38 -4.80 -7.85 1.24
C ARG A 38 -3.59 -8.63 0.71
N ASP A 39 -3.40 -8.66 -0.61
CA ASP A 39 -2.32 -9.38 -1.27
C ASP A 39 -1.10 -8.46 -1.44
N LEU A 40 0.01 -8.84 -0.81
CA LEU A 40 1.28 -8.14 -0.92
C LEU A 40 1.89 -8.24 -2.34
N GLY A 41 1.59 -9.30 -3.10
CA GLY A 41 2.07 -9.47 -4.47
C GLY A 41 1.55 -8.39 -5.42
N VAL A 42 0.28 -8.00 -5.24
CA VAL A 42 -0.33 -6.88 -5.98
C VAL A 42 0.39 -5.57 -5.66
N ILE A 43 0.72 -5.33 -4.38
CA ILE A 43 1.44 -4.12 -3.95
C ILE A 43 2.87 -4.10 -4.51
N LYS A 44 3.60 -5.21 -4.44
CA LYS A 44 4.96 -5.34 -5.02
C LYS A 44 4.94 -5.03 -6.52
N THR A 45 3.98 -5.61 -7.24
CA THR A 45 3.82 -5.37 -8.68
C THR A 45 3.51 -3.90 -8.97
N PHE A 46 2.61 -3.28 -8.20
CA PHE A 46 2.26 -1.86 -8.36
C PHE A 46 3.46 -0.93 -8.12
N LEU A 47 4.25 -1.18 -7.08
CA LEU A 47 5.41 -0.35 -6.75
C LEU A 47 6.52 -0.50 -7.81
N ALA A 48 6.78 -1.72 -8.28
CA ALA A 48 7.78 -1.99 -9.33
C ALA A 48 7.47 -1.28 -10.67
N GLN A 49 6.21 -0.98 -10.98
CA GLN A 49 5.84 -0.26 -12.21
C GLN A 49 6.28 1.21 -12.24
N GLY A 50 6.61 1.80 -11.09
CA GLY A 50 7.08 3.18 -10.99
C GLY A 50 8.58 3.32 -10.77
N GLU A 51 9.27 2.22 -10.53
CA GLU A 51 10.69 2.18 -10.24
C GLU A 51 11.45 1.92 -11.55
N ALA A 52 12.32 2.86 -11.95
CA ALA A 52 13.36 2.52 -12.92
C ALA A 52 14.26 1.45 -12.26
N PRO A 53 14.75 0.44 -12.99
CA PRO A 53 15.50 -0.67 -12.40
C PRO A 53 16.79 -0.15 -11.77
N SER A 54 16.74 0.15 -10.48
CA SER A 54 17.90 0.42 -9.64
C SER A 54 18.29 -0.89 -8.99
N ALA A 55 19.55 -1.26 -9.21
CA ALA A 55 20.10 -2.57 -8.96
C ALA A 55 20.01 -3.05 -7.50
N ALA A 56 19.93 -4.37 -7.39
CA ALA A 56 20.40 -5.23 -6.32
C ALA A 56 19.60 -5.23 -5.00
N GLU A 57 18.75 -6.23 -4.92
CA GLU A 57 18.41 -6.93 -3.68
C GLU A 57 19.72 -7.38 -3.00
N GLU A 58 20.15 -6.67 -1.95
CA GLU A 58 21.10 -7.24 -1.01
C GLU A 58 20.36 -8.30 -0.19
N GLN A 59 20.80 -9.54 -0.39
CA GLN A 59 20.40 -10.71 0.37
C GLN A 59 20.54 -10.41 1.87
N ILE A 60 19.45 -10.44 2.62
CA ILE A 60 19.51 -10.70 4.05
C ILE A 60 19.08 -12.15 4.24
N GLU A 61 20.04 -13.04 4.01
CA GLU A 61 20.12 -14.34 4.66
C GLU A 61 20.76 -14.11 6.04
N LYS A 62 19.93 -14.21 7.09
CA LYS A 62 20.21 -14.87 8.38
C LYS A 62 19.03 -14.71 9.33
#